data_AF-A0AA35JNI0-F1
#
_entry.id   AF-A0AA35JNI0-F1
#
_cell.length_a   1.000
_cell.length_b   1.000
_cell.length_c   1.000
_cell.angle_alpha   90.00
_cell.angle_beta   90.00
_cell.angle_gamma   90.00
#
_symmetry.space_group_name_H-M   'P 1'
#
loop_
_entity.id
_entity.type
_entity.pdbx_description
1 polymer ?
#
loop_
_entity_poly.entity_id
_entity_poly.type
_entity_poly.pdbx_seq_one_letter_code
_entity_poly.pdbx_strand_id
1 'polypeptide(L)'
;MSKFLSISAALEFTGNINRVRVEHSLRIAAQRCPVIAVMVPPIARLFLTPPLWHVDSALAQNKLHLRLKRKMADLESTVINNSVTQKDPKEALVIAVTTRAIFNLEKEHKIFLTKGKEEYVKHQQTNENNPLEPGTAFAFIQAAQFVNKKLLERDPEEKELFDVIVLSNNSPESGVRVINSAKQHSLEISKFCFVSDEDSTQYLKTHNVKLFLSADMTDVCNALQRGVSAALIFQQEIQAPSTQLRVVFDGDAVLFSDETERVFREKGLEGAVAYEKKMESVPMGEGPLKAFALHLGKMRQKFGKEDSPIRIYLVTARSGRDMGIRAIKTLREWGLAIDEAFFMDGAPKGPILSKIQPHIFFDDGLHNIQGAQNVGIPSALVPCNC
;
A
#
# COMPACT_ATOMS: atom_id res chain seq x y z
N MET A 1 -13.12 -20.34 -42.43
CA MET A 1 -13.83 -21.28 -43.33
C MET A 1 -12.76 -21.82 -44.29
N SER A 2 -12.39 -23.10 -44.42
CA SER A 2 -12.85 -24.44 -44.01
C SER A 2 -11.63 -25.24 -43.48
N LYS A 3 -11.71 -26.03 -42.40
CA LYS A 3 -11.91 -27.51 -42.34
C LYS A 3 -11.09 -28.29 -43.37
N PHE A 4 -10.42 -29.42 -43.14
CA PHE A 4 -10.15 -30.36 -42.03
C PHE A 4 -9.13 -31.37 -42.63
N LEU A 5 -8.17 -31.89 -41.88
CA LEU A 5 -7.78 -33.32 -41.97
C LEU A 5 -6.91 -33.73 -40.79
N SER A 6 -7.38 -34.80 -40.16
CA SER A 6 -6.90 -35.53 -39.00
C SER A 6 -5.68 -36.39 -39.34
N ILE A 7 -4.85 -36.71 -38.33
CA ILE A 7 -4.53 -38.11 -37.97
C ILE A 7 -4.11 -38.14 -36.49
N SER A 8 -4.74 -39.06 -35.77
CA SER A 8 -4.53 -39.40 -34.37
C SER A 8 -3.57 -40.58 -34.26
N ALA A 9 -2.70 -40.60 -33.25
CA ALA A 9 -2.18 -41.83 -32.66
C ALA A 9 -1.68 -41.56 -31.23
N ALA A 10 -2.39 -42.15 -30.27
CA ALA A 10 -2.02 -42.24 -28.86
C ALA A 10 -1.02 -43.37 -28.65
N LEU A 11 -0.13 -43.22 -27.66
CA LEU A 11 0.44 -44.32 -26.88
C LEU A 11 1.02 -43.76 -25.57
N GLU A 12 0.30 -44.04 -24.47
CA GLU A 12 0.82 -44.02 -23.12
C GLU A 12 1.92 -45.08 -22.97
N PHE A 13 2.94 -44.85 -22.16
CA PHE A 13 3.34 -45.80 -21.12
C PHE A 13 4.22 -45.15 -20.05
N THR A 14 3.88 -45.50 -18.82
CA THR A 14 4.46 -45.20 -17.52
C THR A 14 5.82 -45.88 -17.31
N GLY A 15 6.64 -45.41 -16.37
CA GLY A 15 7.74 -46.25 -15.85
C GLY A 15 8.96 -45.55 -15.24
N ASN A 16 8.86 -45.28 -13.95
CA ASN A 16 9.87 -44.90 -12.97
C ASN A 16 11.16 -45.77 -12.99
N ILE A 17 12.39 -45.21 -13.01
CA ILE A 17 13.63 -45.91 -12.60
C ILE A 17 14.63 -45.00 -11.86
N ASN A 18 15.22 -45.60 -10.82
CA ASN A 18 16.05 -45.13 -9.72
C ASN A 18 17.43 -44.51 -10.03
N ARG A 19 17.90 -43.75 -9.03
CA ARG A 19 19.30 -43.53 -8.57
C ARG A 19 20.28 -44.64 -8.96
N VAL A 20 21.48 -44.28 -9.43
CA VAL A 20 22.78 -44.77 -8.93
C VAL A 20 23.87 -43.71 -9.19
N ARG A 21 24.72 -43.50 -8.18
CA ARG A 21 25.95 -42.70 -8.13
C ARG A 21 27.14 -43.64 -8.29
N VAL A 22 28.09 -43.41 -9.21
CA VAL A 22 29.45 -43.95 -9.14
C VAL A 22 30.43 -42.99 -9.84
N GLU A 23 31.50 -42.62 -9.12
CA GLU A 23 32.69 -41.92 -9.59
C GLU A 23 33.56 -42.81 -10.48
N HIS A 24 34.21 -42.27 -11.52
CA HIS A 24 35.63 -42.55 -11.78
C HIS A 24 36.24 -41.62 -12.86
N SER A 25 37.20 -40.85 -12.38
CA SER A 25 38.44 -40.30 -12.94
C SER A 25 38.91 -40.58 -14.38
N LEU A 26 39.52 -39.52 -14.95
CA LEU A 26 40.82 -39.45 -15.65
C LEU A 26 40.91 -39.83 -17.16
N ARG A 27 41.12 -38.83 -18.06
CA ARG A 27 42.42 -38.50 -18.71
C ARG A 27 42.34 -37.56 -19.95
N ILE A 28 43.24 -36.56 -19.93
CA ILE A 28 44.13 -36.04 -21.00
C ILE A 28 43.51 -35.27 -22.19
N ALA A 29 43.81 -33.96 -22.27
CA ALA A 29 44.77 -33.38 -23.24
C ALA A 29 44.81 -31.85 -23.10
N ALA A 30 45.95 -31.31 -22.64
CA ALA A 30 46.28 -29.89 -22.71
C ALA A 30 47.36 -29.68 -23.77
N GLN A 31 47.16 -28.70 -24.66
CA GLN A 31 48.21 -28.15 -25.51
C GLN A 31 48.35 -26.63 -25.30
N ARG A 32 49.58 -26.25 -24.93
CA ARG A 32 50.34 -25.03 -25.26
C ARG A 32 50.14 -23.73 -24.44
N CYS A 33 51.08 -23.60 -23.48
CA CYS A 33 51.81 -22.43 -22.96
C CYS A 33 52.30 -21.40 -24.02
N PRO A 34 52.83 -20.18 -23.66
CA PRO A 34 53.61 -19.82 -22.45
C PRO A 34 53.17 -18.53 -21.71
N VAL A 35 53.25 -18.41 -20.37
CA VAL A 35 54.40 -18.36 -19.42
C VAL A 35 55.27 -17.10 -19.56
N ILE A 36 55.23 -16.24 -18.53
CA ILE A 36 56.39 -15.53 -17.99
C ILE A 36 56.62 -16.08 -16.58
N ALA A 37 57.83 -16.60 -16.36
CA ALA A 37 58.30 -17.19 -15.12
C ALA A 37 59.21 -16.21 -14.38
N VAL A 38 59.18 -16.22 -13.05
CA VAL A 38 60.33 -15.83 -12.23
C VAL A 38 60.53 -16.87 -11.12
N MET A 39 61.79 -17.25 -10.98
CA MET A 39 62.36 -18.38 -10.24
C MET A 39 62.31 -18.24 -8.71
N VAL A 40 62.25 -19.38 -8.01
CA VAL A 40 62.72 -19.55 -6.63
C VAL A 40 63.58 -20.82 -6.58
N PRO A 41 64.81 -20.79 -6.02
CA PRO A 41 65.58 -21.99 -5.74
C PRO A 41 65.34 -22.51 -4.30
N PRO A 42 65.52 -23.83 -4.04
CA PRO A 42 65.29 -24.46 -2.75
C PRO A 42 66.60 -24.60 -1.94
N ILE A 43 66.51 -24.88 -0.62
CA ILE A 43 67.22 -25.97 0.10
C ILE A 43 67.11 -25.87 1.64
N ALA A 44 66.93 -27.06 2.24
CA ALA A 44 67.28 -27.55 3.58
C ALA A 44 66.48 -27.16 4.85
N ARG A 45 65.94 -28.22 5.47
CA ARG A 45 65.64 -28.36 6.90
C ARG A 45 66.93 -28.45 7.72
N LEU A 46 66.96 -27.76 8.86
CA LEU A 46 67.63 -28.25 10.08
C LEU A 46 66.85 -27.74 11.30
N PHE A 47 66.52 -28.66 12.19
CA PHE A 47 65.88 -28.41 13.49
C PHE A 47 66.80 -27.61 14.41
N LEU A 48 66.24 -26.68 15.20
CA LEU A 48 66.55 -26.40 16.62
C LEU A 48 65.46 -25.46 17.19
N THR A 49 65.16 -25.63 18.47
CA THR A 49 64.09 -25.13 19.37
C THR A 49 63.72 -23.63 19.36
N PRO A 50 62.55 -23.22 19.92
CA PRO A 50 61.85 -21.96 19.59
C PRO A 50 62.23 -20.77 20.48
N PRO A 51 61.92 -19.53 20.06
CA PRO A 51 61.57 -18.46 20.99
C PRO A 51 60.11 -18.05 20.82
N LEU A 52 59.46 -17.83 21.97
CA LEU A 52 58.10 -17.31 22.09
C LEU A 52 57.93 -15.97 21.35
N TRP A 53 57.09 -15.97 20.33
CA TRP A 53 56.41 -14.76 19.82
C TRP A 53 54.95 -15.12 19.56
N HIS A 54 54.19 -15.23 20.66
CA HIS A 54 52.74 -15.24 20.58
C HIS A 54 52.20 -13.92 21.11
N VAL A 55 51.12 -13.47 20.47
CA VAL A 55 50.25 -12.34 20.82
C VAL A 55 50.71 -10.96 20.35
N ASP A 56 50.61 -10.69 19.03
CA ASP A 56 50.41 -9.30 18.55
C ASP A 56 49.80 -9.17 17.14
N SER A 57 49.82 -10.23 16.32
CA SER A 57 49.22 -10.18 14.96
C SER A 57 47.69 -10.20 14.97
N ALA A 58 47.06 -10.92 15.90
CA ALA A 58 45.60 -11.02 16.02
C ALA A 58 44.96 -9.71 16.50
N LEU A 59 45.64 -8.97 17.40
CA LEU A 59 45.14 -7.70 17.91
C LEU A 59 45.24 -6.58 16.87
N ALA A 60 46.29 -6.59 16.05
CA ALA A 60 46.48 -5.66 14.95
C ALA A 60 45.49 -5.90 13.79
N GLN A 61 45.24 -7.16 13.43
CA GLN A 61 44.23 -7.52 12.43
C GLN A 61 42.81 -7.20 12.90
N ASN A 62 42.47 -7.46 14.17
CA ASN A 62 41.18 -7.06 14.75
C ASN A 62 41.01 -5.54 14.78
N LYS A 63 42.05 -4.78 15.15
CA LYS A 63 41.99 -3.30 15.12
C LYS A 63 41.80 -2.77 13.71
N LEU A 64 42.48 -3.33 12.70
CA LEU A 64 42.31 -2.93 11.30
C LEU A 64 40.91 -3.30 10.78
N HIS A 65 40.40 -4.47 11.13
CA HIS A 65 39.06 -4.93 10.76
C HIS A 65 37.96 -4.11 11.43
N LEU A 66 38.13 -3.72 12.70
CA LEU A 66 37.25 -2.77 13.39
C LEU A 66 37.32 -1.36 12.80
N ARG A 67 38.51 -0.90 12.38
CA ARG A 67 38.69 0.41 11.74
C ARG A 67 38.08 0.45 10.34
N LEU A 68 38.16 -0.66 9.60
CA LEU A 68 37.50 -0.85 8.31
C LEU A 68 35.98 -0.98 8.47
N LYS A 69 35.48 -1.74 9.47
CA LYS A 69 34.04 -1.77 9.79
C LYS A 69 33.50 -0.40 10.20
N ARG A 70 34.25 0.39 10.99
CA ARG A 70 33.88 1.78 11.33
C ARG A 70 33.90 2.68 10.10
N LYS A 71 34.94 2.60 9.25
CA LYS A 71 35.00 3.36 8.00
C LYS A 71 33.91 2.94 7.01
N MET A 72 33.53 1.67 6.95
CA MET A 72 32.45 1.17 6.09
C MET A 72 31.08 1.58 6.64
N ALA A 73 30.88 1.59 7.95
CA ALA A 73 29.67 2.11 8.59
C ALA A 73 29.51 3.64 8.37
N ASP A 74 30.62 4.39 8.36
CA ASP A 74 30.60 5.82 8.03
C ASP A 74 30.40 6.08 6.51
N LEU A 75 30.79 5.13 5.64
CA LEU A 75 30.55 5.18 4.19
C LEU A 75 29.13 4.77 3.77
N GLU A 76 28.37 4.10 4.64
CA GLU A 76 26.93 3.86 4.48
C GLU A 76 26.07 4.98 5.11
N SER A 77 26.65 6.15 5.39
CA SER A 77 25.86 7.33 5.74
C SER A 77 25.14 7.85 4.50
N THR A 78 23.97 7.27 4.23
CA THR A 78 23.00 7.90 3.33
C THR A 78 22.80 9.33 3.84
N VAL A 79 22.97 10.33 2.98
CA VAL A 79 22.67 11.73 3.33
C VAL A 79 21.17 11.80 3.58
N ILE A 80 20.75 11.76 4.84
CA ILE A 80 19.35 11.93 5.23
C ILE A 80 19.03 13.41 5.06
N ASN A 81 18.06 13.71 4.21
CA ASN A 81 17.53 15.04 4.11
C ASN A 81 16.75 15.36 5.41
N ASN A 82 17.39 16.07 6.34
CA ASN A 82 16.79 16.44 7.63
C ASN A 82 15.61 17.43 7.50
N SER A 83 15.33 17.96 6.30
CA SER A 83 14.14 18.79 6.05
C SER A 83 12.86 17.98 5.87
N VAL A 84 12.96 16.64 5.72
CA VAL A 84 11.81 15.73 5.66
C VAL A 84 11.98 14.71 6.79
N THR A 85 11.07 14.74 7.77
CA THR A 85 11.04 13.73 8.84
C THR A 85 10.73 12.37 8.22
N GLN A 86 11.76 11.56 7.96
CA GLN A 86 11.56 10.22 7.44
C GLN A 86 10.88 9.36 8.50
N LYS A 87 9.69 8.88 8.18
CA LYS A 87 8.92 7.97 9.03
C LYS A 87 9.31 6.54 8.71
N ASP A 88 9.53 5.70 9.72
CA ASP A 88 9.80 4.27 9.50
C ASP A 88 8.51 3.63 8.96
N PRO A 89 8.50 3.06 7.74
CA PRO A 89 7.32 2.38 7.20
C PRO A 89 6.80 1.24 8.06
N LYS A 90 7.61 0.68 8.97
CA LYS A 90 7.19 -0.38 9.90
C LYS A 90 6.31 0.13 11.04
N GLU A 91 6.47 1.39 11.43
CA GLU A 91 5.72 2.02 12.53
C GLU A 91 4.62 2.95 11.97
N ALA A 92 4.89 3.62 10.86
CA ALA A 92 3.97 4.56 10.23
C ALA A 92 2.78 3.89 9.54
N LEU A 93 1.66 4.61 9.51
CA LEU A 93 0.51 4.28 8.68
C LEU A 93 0.73 4.80 7.26
N VAL A 94 1.32 3.97 6.41
CA VAL A 94 1.68 4.36 5.04
C VAL A 94 0.44 4.36 4.13
N ILE A 95 0.14 5.52 3.54
CA ILE A 95 -0.90 5.73 2.54
C ILE A 95 -0.23 6.01 1.21
N ALA A 96 -0.58 5.23 0.19
CA ALA A 96 -0.17 5.49 -1.18
C ALA A 96 -1.32 6.10 -1.97
N VAL A 97 -1.03 7.14 -2.74
CA VAL A 97 -2.03 7.79 -3.61
C VAL A 97 -1.46 7.98 -5.00
N THR A 98 -2.28 7.81 -6.04
CA THR A 98 -1.83 8.15 -7.40
C THR A 98 -1.90 9.65 -7.65
N THR A 99 -1.11 10.12 -8.61
CA THR A 99 -1.06 11.55 -8.98
C THR A 99 -2.44 12.10 -9.33
N ARG A 100 -3.26 11.34 -10.06
CA ARG A 100 -4.64 11.71 -10.38
C ARG A 100 -5.55 11.71 -9.15
N ALA A 101 -5.32 10.85 -8.15
CA ALA A 101 -6.14 10.87 -6.94
C ALA A 101 -5.92 12.15 -6.12
N ILE A 102 -4.66 12.59 -5.98
CA ILE A 102 -4.31 13.76 -5.15
C ILE A 102 -4.38 15.11 -5.89
N PHE A 103 -4.22 15.12 -7.22
CA PHE A 103 -4.30 16.33 -8.06
C PHE A 103 -5.30 16.16 -9.19
N ASN A 104 -5.99 17.24 -9.55
CA ASN A 104 -6.85 17.26 -10.73
C ASN A 104 -5.98 17.27 -12.00
N LEU A 105 -6.02 16.15 -12.72
CA LEU A 105 -5.24 15.89 -13.93
C LEU A 105 -6.15 15.47 -15.09
N GLU A 106 -7.45 15.81 -15.06
CA GLU A 106 -8.40 15.34 -16.08
C GLU A 106 -8.08 15.88 -17.47
N LYS A 107 -7.58 17.12 -17.54
CA LYS A 107 -7.09 17.72 -18.80
C LYS A 107 -5.89 16.95 -19.35
N GLU A 108 -4.92 16.67 -18.49
CA GLU A 108 -3.69 15.98 -18.83
C GLU A 108 -3.97 14.51 -19.20
N HIS A 109 -4.87 13.85 -18.48
CA HIS A 109 -5.31 12.50 -18.80
C HIS A 109 -6.00 12.44 -20.17
N LYS A 110 -6.83 13.44 -20.52
CA LYS A 110 -7.40 13.54 -21.87
C LYS A 110 -6.32 13.71 -22.94
N ILE A 111 -5.27 14.48 -22.68
CA ILE A 111 -4.11 14.59 -23.59
C ILE A 111 -3.44 13.23 -23.77
N PHE A 112 -3.18 12.50 -22.68
CA PHE A 112 -2.59 11.16 -22.74
C PHE A 112 -3.42 10.19 -23.58
N LEU A 113 -4.74 10.14 -23.36
CA LEU A 113 -5.63 9.24 -24.10
C LEU A 113 -5.77 9.61 -25.58
N THR A 114 -5.77 10.89 -25.93
CA THR A 114 -6.06 11.36 -27.30
C THR A 114 -4.82 11.58 -28.16
N LYS A 115 -3.70 11.99 -27.54
CA LYS A 115 -2.46 12.37 -28.23
C LYS A 115 -1.26 11.48 -27.87
N GLY A 116 -1.43 10.60 -26.89
CA GLY A 116 -0.39 9.67 -26.45
C GLY A 116 0.59 10.27 -25.43
N LYS A 117 1.54 9.41 -25.04
CA LYS A 117 2.49 9.66 -23.95
C LYS A 117 3.44 10.83 -24.22
N GLU A 118 3.96 10.96 -25.43
CA GLU A 118 4.94 12.02 -25.77
C GLU A 118 4.36 13.42 -25.58
N GLU A 119 3.16 13.66 -26.10
CA GLU A 119 2.46 14.93 -25.96
C GLU A 119 2.05 15.21 -24.50
N TYR A 120 1.68 14.18 -23.75
CA TYR A 120 1.46 14.30 -22.31
C TYR A 120 2.73 14.78 -21.58
N VAL A 121 3.88 14.15 -21.82
CA VAL A 121 5.15 14.52 -21.17
C VAL A 121 5.55 15.94 -21.52
N LYS A 122 5.46 16.31 -22.80
CA LYS A 122 5.76 17.68 -23.27
C LYS A 122 4.83 18.72 -22.62
N HIS A 123 3.56 18.39 -22.46
CA HIS A 123 2.59 19.24 -21.75
C HIS A 123 3.00 19.44 -20.29
N GLN A 124 3.37 18.36 -19.59
CA GLN A 124 3.78 18.43 -18.20
C GLN A 124 5.06 19.25 -18.01
N GLN A 125 6.04 19.10 -18.89
CA GLN A 125 7.29 19.89 -18.87
C GLN A 125 7.02 21.38 -19.11
N THR A 126 6.22 21.72 -20.13
CA THR A 126 5.87 23.11 -20.45
C THR A 126 5.17 23.81 -19.27
N ASN A 127 4.46 23.04 -18.44
CA ASN A 127 3.69 23.53 -17.32
C ASN A 127 4.31 23.18 -15.96
N GLU A 128 5.61 22.83 -15.89
CA GLU A 128 6.22 22.28 -14.67
C GLU A 128 6.15 23.22 -13.45
N ASN A 129 6.07 24.53 -13.70
CA ASN A 129 5.97 25.58 -12.68
C ASN A 129 4.52 26.10 -12.52
N ASN A 130 3.56 25.55 -13.26
CA ASN A 130 2.14 25.82 -13.08
C ASN A 130 1.53 24.73 -12.18
N PRO A 131 1.18 25.04 -10.92
CA PRO A 131 0.68 24.06 -9.97
C PRO A 131 -0.56 23.35 -10.47
N LEU A 132 -0.67 22.07 -10.12
CA LEU A 132 -1.89 21.31 -10.29
C LEU A 132 -2.91 21.71 -9.24
N GLU A 133 -4.16 21.79 -9.67
CA GLU A 133 -5.29 22.01 -8.77
C GLU A 133 -5.49 20.79 -7.85
N PRO A 134 -5.97 20.99 -6.60
CA PRO A 134 -6.32 19.90 -5.70
C PRO A 134 -7.27 18.87 -6.34
N GLY A 135 -6.94 17.59 -6.17
CA GLY A 135 -7.79 16.45 -6.56
C GLY A 135 -8.59 15.88 -5.37
N THR A 136 -9.38 14.84 -5.62
CA THR A 136 -10.35 14.29 -4.64
C THR A 136 -9.73 13.77 -3.33
N ALA A 137 -8.50 13.24 -3.37
CA ALA A 137 -7.81 12.78 -2.15
C ALA A 137 -7.10 13.90 -1.38
N PHE A 138 -7.01 15.12 -1.94
CA PHE A 138 -6.17 16.20 -1.39
C PHE A 138 -6.56 16.59 0.04
N ALA A 139 -7.85 16.83 0.29
CA ALA A 139 -8.34 17.21 1.61
C ALA A 139 -8.10 16.09 2.65
N PHE A 140 -8.24 14.82 2.24
CA PHE A 140 -7.93 13.67 3.09
C PHE A 140 -6.45 13.64 3.50
N ILE A 141 -5.53 13.93 2.57
CA ILE A 141 -4.09 14.03 2.88
C ILE A 141 -3.80 15.20 3.84
N GLN A 142 -4.40 16.37 3.62
CA GLN A 142 -4.25 17.50 4.55
C GLN A 142 -4.76 17.17 5.96
N ALA A 143 -5.90 16.48 6.07
CA ALA A 143 -6.43 16.04 7.35
C ALA A 143 -5.53 15.00 8.03
N ALA A 144 -4.91 14.09 7.26
CA ALA A 144 -3.91 13.16 7.79
C ALA A 144 -2.66 13.90 8.33
N GLN A 145 -2.20 14.95 7.64
CA GLN A 145 -1.12 15.82 8.15
C GLN A 145 -1.54 16.56 9.43
N PHE A 146 -2.79 17.03 9.51
CA PHE A 146 -3.32 17.64 10.73
C PHE A 146 -3.32 16.66 11.92
N VAL A 147 -3.68 15.39 11.67
CA VAL A 147 -3.59 14.35 12.71
C VAL A 147 -2.15 14.14 13.16
N ASN A 148 -1.18 14.08 12.23
CA ASN A 148 0.24 13.97 12.59
C ASN A 148 0.68 15.11 13.51
N LYS A 149 0.30 16.35 13.18
CA LYS A 149 0.59 17.51 14.02
C LYS A 149 0.03 17.32 15.43
N LYS A 150 -1.23 16.87 15.56
CA LYS A 150 -1.89 16.65 16.85
C LYS A 150 -1.28 15.51 17.66
N LEU A 151 -0.80 14.46 16.99
CA LEU A 151 -0.06 13.37 17.60
C LEU A 151 1.27 13.87 18.17
N LEU A 152 2.05 14.60 17.37
CA LEU A 152 3.35 15.16 17.78
C LEU A 152 3.23 16.25 18.87
N GLU A 153 2.14 17.04 18.87
CA GLU A 153 1.83 17.97 19.96
C GLU A 153 1.62 17.27 21.31
N ARG A 154 1.13 16.01 21.29
CA ARG A 154 0.87 15.21 22.48
C ARG A 154 2.09 14.40 22.91
N ASP A 155 2.77 13.80 21.95
CA ASP A 155 3.99 13.01 22.13
C ASP A 155 4.98 13.32 21.00
N PRO A 156 6.01 14.15 21.26
CA PRO A 156 7.02 14.50 20.26
C PRO A 156 7.82 13.30 19.70
N GLU A 157 7.86 12.18 20.44
CA GLU A 157 8.55 10.95 20.01
C GLU A 157 7.60 9.97 19.30
N GLU A 158 6.36 10.37 19.03
CA GLU A 158 5.37 9.56 18.34
C GLU A 158 5.83 9.13 16.94
N LYS A 159 5.67 7.85 16.63
CA LYS A 159 6.13 7.25 15.37
C LYS A 159 5.02 6.66 14.53
N GLU A 160 3.88 6.30 15.13
CA GLU A 160 2.69 5.86 14.39
C GLU A 160 1.99 7.10 13.82
N LEU A 161 2.62 7.68 12.80
CA LEU A 161 2.15 8.83 12.03
C LEU A 161 1.68 8.36 10.64
N PHE A 162 0.84 9.15 10.00
CA PHE A 162 0.55 8.97 8.58
C PHE A 162 1.80 9.28 7.76
N ASP A 163 2.17 8.36 6.88
CA ASP A 163 3.24 8.56 5.90
C ASP A 163 2.64 8.48 4.49
N VAL A 164 2.82 9.53 3.69
CA VAL A 164 2.16 9.64 2.38
C VAL A 164 3.18 9.47 1.28
N ILE A 165 2.91 8.51 0.39
CA ILE A 165 3.71 8.28 -0.82
C ILE A 165 2.86 8.53 -2.06
N VAL A 166 3.46 9.12 -3.09
CA VAL A 166 2.81 9.32 -4.38
C VAL A 166 3.34 8.30 -5.38
N LEU A 167 2.42 7.61 -6.05
CA LEU A 167 2.71 6.68 -7.14
C LEU A 167 2.24 7.24 -8.47
N SER A 168 2.99 6.96 -9.54
CA SER A 168 2.57 7.24 -10.90
C SER A 168 3.10 6.17 -11.86
N ASN A 169 2.24 5.67 -12.73
CA ASN A 169 2.61 4.83 -13.89
C ASN A 169 3.11 5.70 -15.08
N ASN A 170 3.46 6.96 -14.83
CA ASN A 170 3.94 7.89 -15.84
C ASN A 170 5.46 8.09 -15.74
N SER A 171 6.05 8.65 -16.79
CA SER A 171 7.50 8.85 -16.83
C SER A 171 7.99 9.77 -15.70
N PRO A 172 9.18 9.51 -15.13
CA PRO A 172 9.81 10.39 -14.14
C PRO A 172 9.93 11.85 -14.61
N GLU A 173 10.09 12.07 -15.91
CA GLU A 173 10.15 13.41 -16.50
C GLU A 173 8.87 14.23 -16.28
N SER A 174 7.71 13.58 -16.26
CA SER A 174 6.43 14.24 -15.95
C SER A 174 6.23 14.52 -14.46
N GLY A 175 7.08 13.94 -13.60
CA GLY A 175 6.96 14.00 -12.14
C GLY A 175 7.34 15.35 -11.52
N VAL A 176 8.14 16.17 -12.22
CA VAL A 176 8.61 17.46 -11.70
C VAL A 176 7.44 18.37 -11.33
N ARG A 177 6.43 18.49 -12.21
CA ARG A 177 5.23 19.29 -11.96
C ARG A 177 4.46 18.81 -10.73
N VAL A 178 4.37 17.49 -10.54
CA VAL A 178 3.71 16.88 -9.37
C VAL A 178 4.43 17.25 -8.09
N ILE A 179 5.77 17.15 -8.07
CA ILE A 179 6.59 17.53 -6.92
C ILE A 179 6.45 19.02 -6.63
N ASN A 180 6.53 19.88 -7.65
CA ASN A 180 6.38 21.33 -7.50
C ASN A 180 5.00 21.70 -6.96
N SER A 181 3.95 21.03 -7.45
CA SER A 181 2.57 21.21 -6.96
C SER A 181 2.47 20.82 -5.48
N ALA A 182 3.01 19.66 -5.09
CA ALA A 182 3.02 19.22 -3.69
C ALA A 182 3.75 20.21 -2.78
N LYS A 183 4.89 20.75 -3.22
CA LYS A 183 5.64 21.78 -2.48
C LYS A 183 4.84 23.06 -2.32
N GLN A 184 4.24 23.58 -3.39
CA GLN A 184 3.47 24.82 -3.33
C GLN A 184 2.23 24.69 -2.43
N HIS A 185 1.60 23.52 -2.45
CA HIS A 185 0.47 23.18 -1.57
C HIS A 185 0.88 22.79 -0.14
N SER A 186 2.18 22.78 0.18
CA SER A 186 2.71 22.36 1.48
C SER A 186 2.27 20.95 1.91
N LEU A 187 2.14 20.03 0.95
CA LEU A 187 1.86 18.63 1.22
C LEU A 187 3.13 17.89 1.66
N GLU A 188 3.07 17.26 2.82
CA GLU A 188 4.14 16.41 3.35
C GLU A 188 4.08 15.03 2.69
N ILE A 189 4.82 14.89 1.60
CA ILE A 189 4.95 13.63 0.85
C ILE A 189 6.37 13.11 1.08
N SER A 190 6.49 11.90 1.64
CA SER A 190 7.80 11.34 1.99
C SER A 190 8.53 10.76 0.78
N LYS A 191 7.78 10.19 -0.17
CA LYS A 191 8.34 9.51 -1.34
C LYS A 191 7.48 9.78 -2.57
N PHE A 192 8.17 10.00 -3.68
CA PHE A 192 7.58 10.04 -5.01
C PHE A 192 8.13 8.88 -5.83
N CYS A 193 7.25 8.04 -6.32
CA CYS A 193 7.56 6.83 -7.07
C CYS A 193 6.97 6.95 -8.48
N PHE A 194 7.82 7.33 -9.44
CA PHE A 194 7.45 7.42 -10.85
C PHE A 194 7.99 6.20 -11.58
N VAL A 195 7.08 5.41 -12.15
CA VAL A 195 7.36 4.13 -12.79
C VAL A 195 6.93 4.23 -14.24
N SER A 196 7.87 4.10 -15.17
CA SER A 196 7.58 4.13 -16.60
C SER A 196 7.09 2.76 -17.07
N ASP A 197 5.89 2.70 -17.65
CA ASP A 197 5.38 1.56 -18.43
C ASP A 197 5.34 0.20 -17.69
N GLU A 198 5.36 0.23 -16.36
CA GLU A 198 5.19 -0.95 -15.50
C GLU A 198 4.11 -0.72 -14.44
N ASP A 199 3.60 -1.83 -13.88
CA ASP A 199 2.65 -1.84 -12.78
C ASP A 199 3.27 -1.28 -11.50
N SER A 200 3.05 0.00 -11.18
CA SER A 200 3.58 0.60 -9.94
C SER A 200 3.03 -0.04 -8.66
N THR A 201 1.93 -0.80 -8.73
CA THR A 201 1.36 -1.46 -7.55
C THR A 201 2.29 -2.54 -6.98
N GLN A 202 3.27 -3.01 -7.76
CA GLN A 202 4.29 -3.96 -7.31
C GLN A 202 5.11 -3.43 -6.11
N TYR A 203 5.21 -2.11 -5.94
CA TYR A 203 5.97 -1.49 -4.85
C TYR A 203 5.18 -1.31 -3.55
N LEU A 204 3.85 -1.52 -3.56
CA LEU A 204 2.98 -1.26 -2.40
C LEU A 204 3.37 -2.09 -1.16
N LYS A 205 3.63 -3.40 -1.36
CA LYS A 205 4.05 -4.29 -0.27
C LYS A 205 5.39 -3.91 0.32
N THR A 206 6.36 -3.60 -0.56
CA THR A 206 7.72 -3.21 -0.14
C THR A 206 7.72 -1.93 0.69
N HIS A 207 6.78 -1.02 0.42
CA HIS A 207 6.58 0.20 1.20
C HIS A 207 5.64 0.03 2.40
N ASN A 208 5.19 -1.20 2.72
CA ASN A 208 4.25 -1.50 3.80
C ASN A 208 2.97 -0.67 3.75
N VAL A 209 2.48 -0.38 2.54
CA VAL A 209 1.27 0.42 2.33
C VAL A 209 0.07 -0.25 2.99
N LYS A 210 -0.69 0.53 3.75
CA LYS A 210 -1.92 0.09 4.43
C LYS A 210 -3.19 0.59 3.76
N LEU A 211 -3.11 1.63 2.94
CA LEU A 211 -4.20 2.09 2.10
C LEU A 211 -3.64 2.62 0.78
N PHE A 212 -4.22 2.17 -0.33
CA PHE A 212 -3.92 2.68 -1.67
C PHE A 212 -5.16 3.31 -2.30
N LEU A 213 -5.04 4.56 -2.74
CA LEU A 213 -6.10 5.31 -3.42
C LEU A 213 -5.66 5.62 -4.84
N SER A 214 -6.42 5.13 -5.84
CA SER A 214 -6.13 5.42 -7.25
C SER A 214 -7.38 5.87 -7.99
N ALA A 215 -7.19 6.66 -9.05
CA ALA A 215 -8.23 6.97 -10.03
C ALA A 215 -8.28 5.94 -11.19
N ASP A 216 -7.52 4.85 -11.09
CA ASP A 216 -7.48 3.77 -12.07
C ASP A 216 -7.96 2.45 -11.46
N MET A 217 -8.96 1.81 -12.07
CA MET A 217 -9.55 0.57 -11.56
C MET A 217 -8.57 -0.61 -11.61
N THR A 218 -7.70 -0.65 -12.63
CA THR A 218 -6.70 -1.72 -12.79
C THR A 218 -5.71 -1.67 -11.63
N ASP A 219 -5.23 -0.47 -11.29
CA ASP A 219 -4.32 -0.28 -10.15
C ASP A 219 -4.99 -0.74 -8.84
N VAL A 220 -6.26 -0.39 -8.61
CA VAL A 220 -7.00 -0.77 -7.40
C VAL A 220 -7.15 -2.28 -7.32
N CYS A 221 -7.52 -2.95 -8.42
CA CYS A 221 -7.64 -4.39 -8.44
C CYS A 221 -6.31 -5.11 -8.23
N ASN A 222 -5.23 -4.64 -8.85
CA ASN A 222 -3.90 -5.19 -8.62
C ASN A 222 -3.49 -5.07 -7.14
N ALA A 223 -3.78 -3.93 -6.50
CA ALA A 223 -3.50 -3.74 -5.08
C ALA A 223 -4.31 -4.68 -4.17
N LEU A 224 -5.61 -4.85 -4.44
CA LEU A 224 -6.48 -5.76 -3.69
C LEU A 224 -6.08 -7.22 -3.85
N GLN A 225 -5.76 -7.68 -5.07
CA GLN A 225 -5.24 -9.02 -5.32
C GLN A 225 -3.90 -9.27 -4.61
N ARG A 226 -3.11 -8.21 -4.41
CA ARG A 226 -1.89 -8.26 -3.61
C ARG A 226 -2.19 -8.25 -2.10
N GLY A 227 -3.43 -8.06 -1.65
CA GLY A 227 -3.79 -8.01 -0.23
C GLY A 227 -3.46 -6.66 0.43
N VAL A 228 -3.39 -5.59 -0.36
CA VAL A 228 -3.29 -4.21 0.12
C VAL A 228 -4.69 -3.59 0.07
N SER A 229 -5.16 -3.01 1.17
CA SER A 229 -6.42 -2.28 1.20
C SER A 229 -6.39 -1.16 0.16
N ALA A 230 -7.35 -1.15 -0.77
CA ALA A 230 -7.38 -0.17 -1.83
C ALA A 230 -8.81 0.23 -2.23
N ALA A 231 -8.94 1.42 -2.80
CA ALA A 231 -10.21 1.93 -3.30
C ALA A 231 -10.02 2.87 -4.49
N LEU A 232 -10.99 2.83 -5.41
CA LEU A 232 -11.08 3.68 -6.59
C LEU A 232 -11.68 5.03 -6.22
N ILE A 233 -10.93 6.10 -6.44
CA ILE A 233 -11.37 7.48 -6.26
C ILE A 233 -11.83 8.07 -7.58
N PHE A 234 -13.00 8.70 -7.53
CA PHE A 234 -13.56 9.45 -8.66
C PHE A 234 -13.20 10.92 -8.52
N GLN A 235 -12.87 11.57 -9.64
CA GLN A 235 -12.68 13.01 -9.63
C GLN A 235 -13.99 13.73 -9.39
N GLN A 236 -13.98 14.65 -8.43
CA GLN A 236 -15.08 15.55 -8.13
C GLN A 236 -14.57 16.81 -7.45
N GLU A 237 -15.38 17.87 -7.50
CA GLU A 237 -15.22 19.00 -6.60
C GLU A 237 -15.57 18.55 -5.17
N ILE A 238 -14.75 19.00 -4.22
CA ILE A 238 -14.82 18.52 -2.84
C ILE A 238 -15.33 19.63 -1.93
N GLN A 239 -16.25 19.26 -1.04
CA GLN A 239 -16.53 20.04 0.16
C GLN A 239 -16.14 19.19 1.37
N ALA A 240 -14.92 19.38 1.86
CA ALA A 240 -14.43 18.72 3.06
C ALA A 240 -13.90 19.78 4.05
N PRO A 241 -14.10 19.60 5.37
CA PRO A 241 -13.48 20.47 6.35
C PRO A 241 -11.96 20.35 6.30
N SER A 242 -11.24 21.37 6.77
CA SER A 242 -9.78 21.36 6.81
C SER A 242 -9.20 20.69 8.06
N THR A 243 -10.04 20.36 9.04
CA THR A 243 -9.63 19.82 10.35
C THR A 243 -10.53 18.67 10.79
N GLN A 244 -9.99 17.84 11.69
CA GLN A 244 -10.55 16.57 12.14
C GLN A 244 -10.78 15.59 10.98
N LEU A 245 -9.85 14.65 10.79
CA LEU A 245 -9.98 13.58 9.81
C LEU A 245 -11.24 12.75 10.09
N ARG A 246 -12.19 12.76 9.17
CA ARG A 246 -13.45 12.01 9.23
C ARG A 246 -13.44 10.93 8.16
N VAL A 247 -13.47 9.67 8.57
CA VAL A 247 -13.46 8.52 7.67
C VAL A 247 -14.75 7.72 7.89
N VAL A 248 -15.52 7.53 6.82
CA VAL A 248 -16.73 6.72 6.84
C VAL A 248 -16.49 5.43 6.08
N PHE A 249 -16.87 4.32 6.70
CA PHE A 249 -16.86 3.00 6.09
C PHE A 249 -18.28 2.47 5.95
N ASP A 250 -18.58 1.82 4.83
CA ASP A 250 -19.61 0.80 4.80
C ASP A 250 -19.20 -0.44 5.62
N GLY A 251 -20.18 -1.27 5.95
CA GLY A 251 -20.01 -2.54 6.64
C GLY A 251 -19.59 -3.65 5.68
N ASP A 252 -20.56 -4.38 5.16
CA ASP A 252 -20.35 -5.57 4.33
C ASP A 252 -19.51 -5.23 3.08
N ALA A 253 -18.66 -6.16 2.64
CA ALA A 253 -17.69 -6.00 1.54
C ALA A 253 -16.64 -4.86 1.66
N VAL A 254 -16.67 -4.09 2.75
CA VAL A 254 -15.69 -3.01 3.03
C VAL A 254 -14.91 -3.31 4.31
N LEU A 255 -15.58 -3.27 5.47
CA LEU A 255 -15.00 -3.65 6.76
C LEU A 255 -15.16 -5.14 7.04
N PHE A 256 -16.33 -5.68 6.68
CA PHE A 256 -16.67 -7.09 6.87
C PHE A 256 -16.65 -7.84 5.53
N SER A 257 -16.63 -9.17 5.58
CA SER A 257 -16.85 -10.01 4.41
C SER A 257 -18.27 -9.82 3.84
N ASP A 258 -18.47 -10.24 2.59
CA ASP A 258 -19.76 -10.22 1.90
C ASP A 258 -20.67 -11.42 2.27
N GLU A 259 -20.39 -12.13 3.38
CA GLU A 259 -21.05 -13.39 3.73
C GLU A 259 -22.56 -13.26 3.92
N THR A 260 -23.01 -12.15 4.51
CA THR A 260 -24.44 -11.89 4.73
C THR A 260 -25.13 -11.51 3.43
N GLU A 261 -24.44 -10.74 2.58
CA GLU A 261 -24.96 -10.36 1.27
C GLU A 261 -25.13 -11.58 0.37
N ARG A 262 -24.20 -12.54 0.40
CA ARG A 262 -24.35 -13.82 -0.31
C ARG A 262 -25.61 -14.57 0.13
N VAL A 263 -25.84 -14.67 1.44
CA VAL A 263 -27.07 -15.31 1.96
C VAL A 263 -28.32 -14.54 1.55
N PHE A 264 -28.27 -13.19 1.55
CA PHE A 264 -29.38 -12.36 1.08
C PHE A 264 -29.70 -12.60 -0.40
N ARG A 265 -28.68 -12.67 -1.26
CA ARG A 265 -28.85 -12.97 -2.69
C ARG A 265 -29.44 -14.36 -2.93
N GLU A 266 -29.07 -15.34 -2.12
CA GLU A 266 -29.56 -16.72 -2.26
C GLU A 266 -30.93 -16.98 -1.62
N LYS A 267 -31.22 -16.37 -0.47
CA LYS A 267 -32.35 -16.73 0.41
C LYS A 267 -33.25 -15.55 0.80
N GLY A 268 -32.98 -14.37 0.27
CA GLY A 268 -33.72 -13.15 0.59
C GLY A 268 -33.51 -12.66 2.02
N LEU A 269 -34.31 -11.67 2.42
CA LEU A 269 -34.19 -10.98 3.70
C LEU A 269 -34.38 -11.91 4.90
N GLU A 270 -35.39 -12.78 4.88
CA GLU A 270 -35.67 -13.70 5.98
C GLU A 270 -34.49 -14.66 6.22
N GLY A 271 -33.88 -15.16 5.13
CA GLY A 271 -32.70 -16.00 5.21
C GLY A 271 -31.48 -15.27 5.79
N ALA A 272 -31.26 -14.02 5.39
CA ALA A 272 -30.18 -13.19 5.91
C ALA A 272 -30.36 -12.87 7.40
N VAL A 273 -31.58 -12.53 7.84
CA VAL A 273 -31.89 -12.30 9.26
C VAL A 273 -31.69 -13.55 10.09
N ALA A 274 -32.15 -14.71 9.62
CA ALA A 274 -31.96 -15.99 10.31
C ALA A 274 -30.47 -16.36 10.41
N TYR A 275 -29.69 -16.09 9.35
CA TYR A 275 -28.25 -16.29 9.34
C TYR A 275 -27.54 -15.39 10.35
N GLU A 276 -27.84 -14.09 10.35
CA GLU A 276 -27.24 -13.14 11.29
C GLU A 276 -27.55 -13.48 12.75
N LYS A 277 -28.79 -13.88 13.04
CA LYS A 277 -29.18 -14.34 14.39
C LYS A 277 -28.42 -15.61 14.82
N LYS A 278 -28.23 -16.55 13.89
CA LYS A 278 -27.47 -17.77 14.16
C LYS A 278 -25.98 -17.49 14.41
N MET A 279 -25.43 -16.51 13.68
CA MET A 279 -24.01 -16.15 13.73
C MET A 279 -23.70 -15.01 14.70
N GLU A 280 -24.66 -14.54 15.49
CA GLU A 280 -24.54 -13.33 16.32
C GLU A 280 -23.35 -13.34 17.30
N SER A 281 -22.93 -14.52 17.76
CA SER A 281 -21.77 -14.71 18.65
C SER A 281 -20.45 -15.01 17.93
N VAL A 282 -20.47 -15.10 16.60
CA VAL A 282 -19.31 -15.40 15.76
C VAL A 282 -18.94 -14.11 15.02
N PRO A 283 -17.69 -13.62 15.14
CA PRO A 283 -17.25 -12.46 14.38
C PRO A 283 -17.50 -12.61 12.89
N MET A 284 -17.79 -11.49 12.23
CA MET A 284 -17.91 -11.47 10.78
C MET A 284 -16.53 -11.68 10.14
N GLY A 285 -16.51 -12.23 8.92
CA GLY A 285 -15.28 -12.31 8.13
C GLY A 285 -14.69 -10.93 7.86
N GLU A 286 -13.42 -10.90 7.46
CA GLU A 286 -12.67 -9.66 7.23
C GLU A 286 -12.94 -9.09 5.84
N GLY A 287 -13.27 -7.80 5.77
CA GLY A 287 -13.32 -7.04 4.53
C GLY A 287 -11.96 -6.45 4.15
N PRO A 288 -11.81 -5.97 2.89
CA PRO A 288 -10.55 -5.48 2.35
C PRO A 288 -9.99 -4.27 3.09
N LEU A 289 -10.81 -3.44 3.75
CA LEU A 289 -10.37 -2.25 4.47
C LEU A 289 -10.20 -2.47 5.99
N LYS A 290 -10.42 -3.68 6.50
CA LYS A 290 -10.27 -3.98 7.94
C LYS A 290 -8.90 -3.55 8.46
N ALA A 291 -7.82 -3.95 7.78
CA ALA A 291 -6.46 -3.69 8.22
C ALA A 291 -6.20 -2.19 8.39
N PHE A 292 -6.58 -1.38 7.39
CA PHE A 292 -6.51 0.08 7.46
C PHE A 292 -7.35 0.65 8.61
N ALA A 293 -8.59 0.21 8.76
CA ALA A 293 -9.48 0.68 9.81
C ALA A 293 -8.94 0.41 11.22
N LEU A 294 -8.30 -0.75 11.44
CA LEU A 294 -7.64 -1.05 12.72
C LEU A 294 -6.47 -0.11 13.03
N HIS A 295 -5.67 0.25 12.03
CA HIS A 295 -4.61 1.25 12.22
C HIS A 295 -5.18 2.63 12.57
N LEU A 296 -6.23 3.08 11.88
CA LEU A 296 -6.94 4.30 12.25
C LEU A 296 -7.49 4.24 13.68
N GLY A 297 -8.10 3.12 14.06
CA GLY A 297 -8.64 2.89 15.39
C GLY A 297 -7.57 3.02 16.48
N LYS A 298 -6.37 2.46 16.25
CA LYS A 298 -5.23 2.60 17.17
C LYS A 298 -4.79 4.05 17.34
N MET A 299 -4.65 4.80 16.24
CA MET A 299 -4.32 6.23 16.30
C MET A 299 -5.40 7.02 17.04
N ARG A 300 -6.68 6.74 16.76
CA ARG A 300 -7.84 7.36 17.41
C ARG A 300 -7.91 7.06 18.92
N GLN A 301 -7.42 5.93 19.38
CA GLN A 301 -7.38 5.57 20.81
C GLN A 301 -6.35 6.37 21.62
N LYS A 302 -5.39 7.04 20.97
CA LYS A 302 -4.41 7.91 21.64
C LYS A 302 -5.03 9.22 22.15
N PHE A 303 -6.25 9.53 21.71
CA PHE A 303 -6.99 10.73 22.07
C PHE A 303 -8.23 10.40 22.92
N GLY A 304 -8.70 11.40 23.66
CA GLY A 304 -10.00 11.35 24.34
C GLY A 304 -11.17 11.30 23.35
N LYS A 305 -12.39 11.10 23.85
CA LYS A 305 -13.59 11.01 22.99
C LYS A 305 -13.95 12.35 22.33
N GLU A 306 -13.83 13.46 23.04
CA GLU A 306 -14.31 14.76 22.54
C GLU A 306 -13.28 15.49 21.66
N ASP A 307 -11.98 15.34 21.95
CA ASP A 307 -10.89 16.11 21.31
C ASP A 307 -10.05 15.30 20.31
N SER A 308 -10.61 14.20 19.78
CA SER A 308 -9.89 13.39 18.79
C SER A 308 -9.79 14.11 17.43
N PRO A 309 -8.59 14.22 16.84
CA PRO A 309 -8.42 14.72 15.48
C PRO A 309 -8.83 13.69 14.42
N ILE A 310 -9.24 12.49 14.84
CA ILE A 310 -9.78 11.42 13.98
C ILE A 310 -11.19 11.08 14.47
N ARG A 311 -12.15 11.02 13.55
CA ARG A 311 -13.45 10.38 13.78
C ARG A 311 -13.71 9.30 12.75
N ILE A 312 -14.10 8.13 13.26
CA ILE A 312 -14.38 6.94 12.45
C ILE A 312 -15.87 6.64 12.52
N TYR A 313 -16.49 6.46 11.36
CA TYR A 313 -17.91 6.24 11.21
C TYR A 313 -18.19 4.90 10.53
N LEU A 314 -19.23 4.20 10.99
CA LEU A 314 -19.87 3.12 10.25
C LEU A 314 -21.19 3.64 9.68
N VAL A 315 -21.38 3.58 8.36
CA VAL A 315 -22.66 3.88 7.71
C VAL A 315 -23.06 2.71 6.82
N THR A 316 -23.98 1.89 7.32
CA THR A 316 -24.32 0.60 6.70
C THR A 316 -25.80 0.49 6.38
N ALA A 317 -26.12 -0.24 5.29
CA ALA A 317 -27.50 -0.53 4.91
C ALA A 317 -28.20 -1.53 5.87
N ARG A 318 -27.45 -2.20 6.75
CA ARG A 318 -27.98 -3.17 7.73
C ARG A 318 -29.10 -2.56 8.58
N SER A 319 -30.10 -3.38 8.91
CA SER A 319 -31.12 -3.01 9.87
C SER A 319 -30.54 -3.00 11.28
N GLY A 320 -30.82 -1.95 12.06
CA GLY A 320 -30.31 -1.82 13.43
C GLY A 320 -30.92 -2.84 14.39
N ARG A 321 -32.15 -3.32 14.12
CA ARG A 321 -32.89 -4.23 15.00
C ARG A 321 -32.48 -5.70 14.85
N ASP A 322 -32.27 -6.16 13.62
CA ASP A 322 -32.12 -7.60 13.34
C ASP A 322 -30.73 -7.98 12.83
N MET A 323 -29.98 -7.03 12.24
CA MET A 323 -28.71 -7.32 11.55
C MET A 323 -27.53 -6.46 12.06
N GLY A 324 -27.76 -5.54 13.01
CA GLY A 324 -26.72 -4.64 13.52
C GLY A 324 -25.86 -5.21 14.65
N ILE A 325 -26.41 -6.13 15.45
CA ILE A 325 -25.78 -6.60 16.70
C ILE A 325 -24.43 -7.27 16.45
N ARG A 326 -24.38 -8.19 15.47
CA ARG A 326 -23.16 -8.92 15.11
C ARG A 326 -22.06 -8.01 14.60
N ALA A 327 -22.42 -6.97 13.84
CA ALA A 327 -21.49 -5.96 13.34
C ALA A 327 -20.80 -5.22 14.52
N ILE A 328 -21.59 -4.75 15.49
CA ILE A 328 -21.07 -4.07 16.69
C ILE A 328 -20.22 -5.01 17.56
N LYS A 329 -20.64 -6.27 17.75
CA LYS A 329 -19.86 -7.28 18.47
C LYS A 329 -18.52 -7.55 17.80
N THR A 330 -18.51 -7.66 16.46
CA THR A 330 -17.31 -7.88 15.66
C THR A 330 -16.32 -6.71 15.80
N LEU A 331 -16.80 -5.47 15.65
CA LEU A 331 -15.96 -4.28 15.82
C LEU A 331 -15.34 -4.21 17.22
N ARG A 332 -16.13 -4.54 18.25
CA ARG A 332 -15.66 -4.60 19.64
C ARG A 332 -14.57 -5.66 19.82
N GLU A 333 -14.77 -6.85 19.26
CA GLU A 333 -13.80 -7.94 19.36
C GLU A 333 -12.50 -7.61 18.64
N TRP A 334 -12.57 -6.93 17.49
CA TRP A 334 -11.39 -6.44 16.80
C TRP A 334 -10.70 -5.27 17.51
N GLY A 335 -11.32 -4.69 18.55
CA GLY A 335 -10.82 -3.49 19.22
C GLY A 335 -10.92 -2.22 18.36
N LEU A 336 -11.78 -2.23 17.32
CA LEU A 336 -12.01 -1.06 16.47
C LEU A 336 -13.06 -0.15 17.12
N ALA A 337 -12.60 0.93 17.74
CA ALA A 337 -13.47 1.94 18.29
C ALA A 337 -14.03 2.84 17.17
N ILE A 338 -15.29 2.62 16.82
CA ILE A 338 -16.08 3.52 15.97
C ILE A 338 -16.71 4.60 16.85
N ASP A 339 -16.68 5.85 16.41
CA ASP A 339 -17.25 6.98 17.16
C ASP A 339 -18.76 7.05 16.98
N GLU A 340 -19.25 6.85 15.75
CA GLU A 340 -20.67 6.88 15.42
C GLU A 340 -21.02 5.79 14.40
N ALA A 341 -22.13 5.09 14.62
CA ALA A 341 -22.61 4.02 13.76
C ALA A 341 -24.07 4.27 13.34
N PHE A 342 -24.30 4.30 12.03
CA PHE A 342 -25.60 4.54 11.41
C PHE A 342 -26.06 3.27 10.68
N PHE A 343 -27.13 2.67 11.19
CA PHE A 343 -27.83 1.54 10.59
C PHE A 343 -29.01 2.08 9.79
N MET A 344 -28.86 2.09 8.47
CA MET A 344 -29.75 2.85 7.59
C MET A 344 -31.03 2.10 7.22
N ASP A 345 -31.14 0.80 7.52
CA ASP A 345 -32.32 -0.03 7.19
C ASP A 345 -32.71 0.10 5.70
N GLY A 346 -31.69 0.08 4.83
CA GLY A 346 -31.84 0.28 3.38
C GLY A 346 -32.05 1.74 2.91
N ALA A 347 -32.13 2.72 3.80
CA ALA A 347 -32.27 4.12 3.41
C ALA A 347 -31.00 4.67 2.70
N PRO A 348 -31.14 5.64 1.78
CA PRO A 348 -29.99 6.27 1.12
C PRO A 348 -28.98 6.87 2.11
N LYS A 349 -27.69 6.67 1.85
CA LYS A 349 -26.60 7.17 2.72
C LYS A 349 -26.29 8.65 2.52
N GLY A 350 -26.60 9.22 1.35
CA GLY A 350 -26.30 10.63 1.00
C GLY A 350 -26.71 11.66 2.05
N PRO A 351 -27.97 11.67 2.55
CA PRO A 351 -28.41 12.64 3.55
C PRO A 351 -27.57 12.64 4.83
N ILE A 352 -27.21 11.48 5.37
CA ILE A 352 -26.37 11.41 6.58
C ILE A 352 -24.92 11.79 6.27
N LEU A 353 -24.39 11.38 5.11
CA LEU A 353 -23.05 11.76 4.65
C LEU A 353 -22.91 13.29 4.51
N SER A 354 -23.94 13.98 4.03
CA SER A 354 -23.97 15.44 3.93
C SER A 354 -23.85 16.14 5.29
N LYS A 355 -24.26 15.48 6.38
CA LYS A 355 -24.12 15.99 7.76
C LYS A 355 -22.77 15.62 8.36
N ILE A 356 -22.27 14.42 8.09
CA ILE A 356 -20.95 13.98 8.56
C ILE A 356 -19.83 14.79 7.88
N GLN A 357 -19.98 15.12 6.60
CA GLN A 357 -18.94 15.74 5.77
C GLN A 357 -17.59 15.01 5.87
N PRO A 358 -17.53 13.72 5.51
CA PRO A 358 -16.29 12.96 5.63
C PRO A 358 -15.25 13.42 4.60
N HIS A 359 -13.98 13.20 4.94
CA HIS A 359 -12.87 13.40 3.99
C HIS A 359 -12.81 12.28 2.96
N ILE A 360 -13.32 11.10 3.33
CA ILE A 360 -13.47 9.96 2.44
C ILE A 360 -14.56 9.04 2.96
N PHE A 361 -15.43 8.60 2.05
CA PHE A 361 -16.43 7.57 2.26
C PHE A 361 -16.10 6.34 1.43
N PHE A 362 -15.92 5.20 2.08
CA PHE A 362 -15.66 3.91 1.42
C PHE A 362 -16.93 3.08 1.33
N ASP A 363 -17.26 2.62 0.13
CA ASP A 363 -18.43 1.78 -0.16
C ASP A 363 -18.11 0.86 -1.34
N ASP A 364 -18.72 -0.31 -1.41
CA ASP A 364 -18.57 -1.25 -2.52
C ASP A 364 -19.65 -1.05 -3.62
N GLY A 365 -20.73 -0.33 -3.32
CA GLY A 365 -21.85 -0.09 -4.21
C GLY A 365 -21.74 1.23 -4.98
N LEU A 366 -21.64 1.17 -6.32
CA LEU A 366 -21.63 2.35 -7.20
C LEU A 366 -22.82 3.31 -6.98
N HIS A 367 -23.99 2.80 -6.60
CA HIS A 367 -25.16 3.63 -6.30
C HIS A 367 -24.97 4.48 -5.03
N ASN A 368 -24.30 3.96 -4.01
CA ASN A 368 -23.96 4.69 -2.80
C ASN A 368 -22.88 5.74 -3.07
N ILE A 369 -21.87 5.38 -3.88
CA ILE A 369 -20.86 6.31 -4.38
C ILE A 369 -21.55 7.48 -5.09
N GLN A 370 -22.38 7.23 -6.10
CA GLN A 370 -23.11 8.30 -6.81
C GLN A 370 -23.98 9.13 -5.84
N GLY A 371 -24.64 8.49 -4.88
CA GLY A 371 -25.41 9.17 -3.84
C GLY A 371 -24.58 10.13 -2.99
N ALA A 372 -23.34 9.76 -2.65
CA ALA A 372 -22.39 10.61 -1.94
C ALA A 372 -21.88 11.77 -2.82
N GLN A 373 -21.56 11.49 -4.08
CA GLN A 373 -21.10 12.52 -5.02
C GLN A 373 -22.16 13.59 -5.28
N ASN A 374 -23.42 13.20 -5.39
CA ASN A 374 -24.55 14.12 -5.58
C ASN A 374 -24.70 15.14 -4.43
N VAL A 375 -24.17 14.83 -3.25
CA VAL A 375 -24.16 15.73 -2.08
C VAL A 375 -22.77 16.29 -1.78
N GLY A 376 -21.84 16.21 -2.74
CA GLY A 376 -20.51 16.83 -2.66
C GLY A 376 -19.50 16.10 -1.76
N ILE A 377 -19.78 14.84 -1.41
CA ILE A 377 -18.94 14.07 -0.48
C ILE A 377 -17.90 13.24 -1.25
N PRO A 378 -16.60 13.34 -0.91
CA PRO A 378 -15.57 12.49 -1.49
C PRO A 378 -15.82 11.02 -1.18
N SER A 379 -15.87 10.20 -2.22
CA SER A 379 -16.19 8.79 -2.11
C SER A 379 -15.20 7.91 -2.88
N ALA A 380 -14.93 6.73 -2.34
CA ALA A 380 -14.00 5.76 -2.89
C ALA A 380 -14.67 4.39 -2.97
N LEU A 381 -14.73 3.82 -4.17
CA LEU A 381 -15.32 2.52 -4.43
C LEU A 381 -14.34 1.40 -4.06
N VAL A 382 -14.79 0.45 -3.26
CA VAL A 382 -14.07 -0.79 -2.96
C VAL A 382 -14.61 -1.91 -3.85
N PRO A 383 -13.94 -2.27 -4.95
CA PRO A 383 -14.47 -3.26 -5.87
C PRO A 383 -14.48 -4.66 -5.24
N CYS A 384 -15.62 -5.35 -5.35
CA CYS A 384 -15.78 -6.74 -4.89
C CYS A 384 -15.20 -7.78 -5.85
N ASN A 385 -15.06 -7.44 -7.13
CA ASN A 385 -14.64 -8.36 -8.19
C ASN A 385 -13.36 -7.86 -8.85
N CYS A 386 -12.25 -8.26 -8.24
CA CYS A 386 -10.92 -8.31 -8.82
C CYS A 386 -10.48 -9.79 -8.74
#